data_AF-A0AA39JHP3-F1
#
_entry.id   AF-A0AA39JHP3-F1
#
_cell.length_a   1.000
_cell.length_b   1.000
_cell.length_c   1.000
_cell.angle_alpha   90.00
_cell.angle_beta   90.00
_cell.angle_gamma   90.00
#
_symmetry.space_group_name_H-M   'P 1'
#
loop_
_entity.id
_entity.type
_entity.pdbx_description
1 polymer ?
#
loop_
_entity_poly.entity_id
_entity_poly.type
_entity_poly.pdbx_seq_one_letter_code
_entity_poly.pdbx_strand_id
1 'polypeptide(L)'
;MVSAYIAGISDGAVDADKLQQYIGYLCNPQNRFAACSILATHGSGNIDRSAIHRDITTLARLCPTQDAAWDECCRKLRDLAESDGGDFFSKQFVIKLGRRRPLQANEIQTEKDNIKYAIHVLADFLNGGAHTMDLIPSDSSPAPPHATGHIDHLVGWCRRRKPDGKPEQKQEV
;
A
#
# COMPACT_ATOMS: atom_id res chain seq x y z
N MET A 1 5.39 -3.67 -12.78
CA MET A 1 6.02 -4.77 -12.01
C MET A 1 5.33 -4.98 -10.66
N VAL A 2 5.09 -3.92 -9.87
CA VAL A 2 4.38 -4.04 -8.57
C VAL A 2 2.91 -4.48 -8.70
N SER A 3 2.14 -3.93 -9.66
CA SER A 3 0.73 -4.33 -9.84
C SER A 3 0.54 -5.77 -10.32
N ALA A 4 1.37 -6.24 -11.27
CA ALA A 4 1.38 -7.65 -11.69
C ALA A 4 1.78 -8.60 -10.54
N TYR A 5 2.65 -8.12 -9.64
CA TYR A 5 3.06 -8.85 -8.45
C TYR A 5 1.94 -8.91 -7.40
N ILE A 6 1.22 -7.81 -7.15
CA ILE A 6 0.03 -7.77 -6.30
C ILE A 6 -1.07 -8.70 -6.86
N ALA A 7 -1.28 -8.71 -8.18
CA ALA A 7 -2.19 -9.64 -8.83
C ALA A 7 -1.77 -11.11 -8.59
N GLY A 8 -0.48 -11.42 -8.76
CA GLY A 8 0.05 -12.75 -8.45
C GLY A 8 -0.07 -13.16 -6.97
N ILE A 9 -0.05 -12.20 -6.03
CA ILE A 9 -0.35 -12.46 -4.61
C ILE A 9 -1.82 -12.82 -4.43
N SER A 10 -2.73 -12.08 -5.09
CA SER A 10 -4.17 -12.39 -5.05
C SER A 10 -4.50 -13.75 -5.66
N ASP A 11 -3.71 -14.19 -6.64
CA ASP A 11 -3.87 -15.48 -7.32
C ASP A 11 -3.14 -16.63 -6.61
N GLY A 12 -2.49 -16.38 -5.46
CA GLY A 12 -1.78 -17.39 -4.68
C GLY A 12 -0.49 -17.92 -5.34
N ALA A 13 0.01 -17.24 -6.37
CA ALA A 13 1.17 -17.68 -7.16
C ALA A 13 2.53 -17.30 -6.54
N VAL A 14 2.53 -16.55 -5.43
CA VAL A 14 3.74 -16.10 -4.74
C VAL A 14 4.07 -17.01 -3.57
N ASP A 15 5.32 -17.48 -3.56
CA ASP A 15 5.91 -18.25 -2.46
C ASP A 15 5.78 -17.52 -1.10
N ALA A 16 5.42 -18.27 -0.06
CA ALA A 16 5.07 -17.72 1.25
C ALA A 16 6.26 -17.02 1.93
N ASP A 17 7.48 -17.56 1.79
CA ASP A 17 8.69 -16.99 2.39
C ASP A 17 9.07 -15.66 1.72
N LYS A 18 8.97 -15.61 0.39
CA LYS A 18 9.12 -14.35 -0.36
C LYS A 18 8.06 -13.35 0.07
N LEU A 19 6.79 -13.74 0.15
CA LEU A 19 5.71 -12.86 0.58
C LEU A 19 5.98 -12.27 1.98
N GLN A 20 6.47 -13.08 2.91
CA GLN A 20 6.84 -12.64 4.25
C GLN A 20 7.98 -11.61 4.23
N GLN A 21 9.00 -11.82 3.39
CA GLN A 21 10.08 -10.85 3.21
C GLN A 21 9.54 -9.50 2.71
N TYR A 22 8.60 -9.51 1.76
CA TYR A 22 7.98 -8.30 1.22
C TYR A 22 7.09 -7.58 2.22
N ILE A 23 6.30 -8.30 3.03
CA ILE A 23 5.55 -7.71 4.14
C ILE A 23 6.53 -7.02 5.11
N GLY A 24 7.66 -7.66 5.40
CA GLY A 24 8.74 -7.06 6.21
C GLY A 24 9.27 -5.75 5.64
N TYR A 25 9.39 -5.63 4.31
CA TYR A 25 9.76 -4.37 3.65
C TYR A 25 8.67 -3.30 3.76
N LEU A 26 7.39 -3.68 3.73
CA LEU A 26 6.25 -2.77 3.84
C LEU A 26 5.99 -2.26 5.27
N CYS A 27 6.64 -2.84 6.28
CA CYS A 27 6.67 -2.27 7.62
C CYS A 27 7.45 -0.94 7.68
N ASN A 28 8.33 -0.66 6.70
CA ASN A 28 9.01 0.62 6.60
C ASN A 28 8.06 1.67 5.96
N PRO A 29 7.82 2.82 6.61
CA PRO A 29 6.87 3.83 6.10
C PRO A 29 7.27 4.42 4.74
N GLN A 30 8.56 4.50 4.42
CA GLN A 30 9.03 4.97 3.11
C GLN A 30 8.72 3.96 2.01
N ASN A 31 8.92 2.68 2.27
CA ASN A 31 8.61 1.62 1.30
C ASN A 31 7.09 1.51 1.07
N ARG A 32 6.31 1.64 2.14
CA ARG A 32 4.84 1.65 2.06
C ARG A 32 4.35 2.84 1.24
N PHE A 33 4.87 4.03 1.52
CA PHE A 33 4.62 5.22 0.70
C PHE A 33 4.98 5.00 -0.77
N ALA A 34 6.18 4.48 -1.06
CA ALA A 34 6.61 4.22 -2.43
C ALA A 34 5.68 3.24 -3.15
N ALA A 35 5.29 2.15 -2.49
CA ALA A 35 4.36 1.16 -3.03
C ALA A 35 2.99 1.79 -3.31
N CYS A 36 2.41 2.51 -2.34
CA CYS A 36 1.13 3.20 -2.53
C CYS A 36 1.18 4.21 -3.67
N SER A 37 2.23 5.04 -3.74
CA SER A 37 2.40 6.02 -4.79
C SER A 37 2.46 5.35 -6.17
N ILE A 38 3.25 4.28 -6.32
CA ILE A 38 3.35 3.52 -7.58
C ILE A 38 2.00 2.91 -7.98
N LEU A 39 1.25 2.35 -7.03
CA LEU A 39 -0.06 1.74 -7.31
C LEU A 39 -1.13 2.79 -7.65
N ALA A 40 -1.05 3.97 -7.04
CA ALA A 40 -1.92 5.10 -7.36
C ALA A 40 -1.56 5.74 -8.71
N THR A 41 -0.29 5.71 -9.12
CA THR A 41 0.20 6.31 -10.37
C THR A 41 0.59 5.21 -11.37
N HIS A 42 -0.42 4.59 -11.98
CA HIS A 42 -0.25 3.59 -13.05
C HIS A 42 0.07 4.28 -14.39
N GLY A 43 1.33 4.65 -14.58
CA GLY A 43 1.94 5.08 -15.85
C GLY A 43 0.99 5.53 -16.96
N SER A 44 0.42 6.74 -16.85
CA SER A 44 -0.17 7.51 -17.96
C SER A 44 -1.02 6.76 -19.00
N GLY A 45 -1.93 5.91 -18.56
CA GLY A 45 -3.09 5.45 -19.36
C GLY A 45 -4.36 5.73 -18.56
N ASN A 46 -5.52 5.86 -19.20
CA ASN A 46 -6.79 6.05 -18.49
C ASN A 46 -6.98 4.90 -17.48
N ILE A 47 -6.72 5.17 -16.20
CA ILE A 47 -6.65 4.12 -15.18
C ILE A 47 -8.08 3.78 -14.78
N ASP A 48 -8.41 2.50 -14.87
CA ASP A 48 -9.61 1.99 -14.24
C ASP A 48 -9.48 2.14 -12.72
N ARG A 49 -10.32 2.99 -12.11
CA ARG A 49 -10.37 3.17 -10.65
C ARG A 49 -10.56 1.83 -9.92
N SER A 50 -11.19 0.84 -10.57
CA SER A 50 -11.32 -0.50 -10.02
C SER A 50 -9.95 -1.17 -9.76
N ALA A 51 -8.96 -0.94 -10.63
CA ALA A 51 -7.62 -1.48 -10.48
C ALA A 51 -6.89 -0.82 -9.31
N ILE A 52 -6.99 0.51 -9.17
CA ILE A 52 -6.43 1.23 -8.01
C ILE A 52 -7.07 0.71 -6.73
N HIS A 53 -8.39 0.59 -6.69
CA HIS A 53 -9.11 0.07 -5.55
C HIS A 53 -8.59 -1.32 -5.16
N ARG A 54 -8.59 -2.27 -6.10
CA ARG A 54 -8.12 -3.64 -5.87
C ARG A 54 -6.67 -3.67 -5.37
N ASP A 55 -5.78 -2.96 -6.03
CA ASP A 55 -4.35 -3.01 -5.72
C ASP A 55 -4.05 -2.38 -4.35
N ILE A 56 -4.68 -1.24 -4.04
CA ILE A 56 -4.55 -0.56 -2.73
C ILE A 56 -5.19 -1.39 -1.61
N THR A 57 -6.39 -1.94 -1.80
CA THR A 57 -7.02 -2.83 -0.81
C THR A 57 -6.17 -4.08 -0.57
N THR A 58 -5.58 -4.66 -1.62
CA THR A 58 -4.71 -5.83 -1.46
C THR A 58 -3.46 -5.49 -0.67
N LEU A 59 -2.83 -4.35 -0.95
CA LEU A 59 -1.69 -3.86 -0.15
C LEU A 59 -2.08 -3.63 1.32
N ALA A 60 -3.25 -3.04 1.57
CA ALA A 60 -3.75 -2.80 2.92
C ALA A 60 -4.02 -4.11 3.68
N ARG A 61 -4.53 -5.15 3.01
CA ARG A 61 -4.73 -6.50 3.59
C ARG A 61 -3.42 -7.18 3.97
N LEU A 62 -2.32 -6.91 3.26
CA LEU A 62 -0.99 -7.47 3.59
C LEU A 62 -0.38 -6.82 4.84
N CYS A 63 -0.83 -5.62 5.19
CA CYS A 63 -0.39 -4.90 6.39
C CYS A 63 -1.63 -4.35 7.13
N PRO A 64 -2.47 -5.23 7.71
CA PRO A 64 -3.80 -4.84 8.20
C PRO A 64 -3.76 -4.01 9.48
N THR A 65 -2.63 -4.01 10.19
CA THR A 65 -2.47 -3.27 11.44
C THR A 65 -2.44 -1.77 11.16
N GLN A 66 -3.45 -1.04 11.64
CA GLN A 66 -3.40 0.42 11.69
C GLN A 66 -2.24 0.84 12.61
N ASP A 67 -1.22 1.45 12.01
CA ASP A 67 0.02 1.84 12.66
C ASP A 67 0.45 3.23 12.17
N ALA A 68 1.44 3.82 12.85
CA ALA A 68 1.97 5.13 12.48
C ALA A 68 2.55 5.17 11.06
N ALA A 69 2.89 4.03 10.47
CA ALA A 69 3.38 3.96 9.09
C ALA A 69 2.25 4.16 8.07
N TRP A 70 1.01 3.72 8.36
CA TRP A 70 -0.15 4.08 7.55
C TRP A 70 -0.49 5.56 7.65
N ASP A 71 -0.46 6.14 8.85
CA ASP A 71 -0.71 7.57 9.04
C ASP A 71 0.33 8.42 8.29
N GLU A 72 1.62 8.06 8.39
CA GLU A 72 2.69 8.72 7.66
C GLU A 72 2.54 8.55 6.15
N CYS A 73 2.18 7.36 5.67
CA CYS A 73 1.94 7.08 4.27
C CYS A 73 0.80 7.95 3.71
N CYS A 74 -0.35 7.97 4.39
CA CYS A 74 -1.51 8.79 3.99
C CYS A 74 -1.19 10.29 3.99
N ARG A 75 -0.45 10.78 4.98
CA ARG A 75 0.01 12.17 5.01
C ARG A 75 0.90 12.50 3.81
N LYS A 76 1.91 11.68 3.54
CA LYS A 76 2.82 11.89 2.39
C LYS A 76 2.11 11.82 1.04
N LEU A 77 1.12 10.93 0.90
CA LEU A 77 0.29 10.87 -0.30
C LEU A 77 -0.56 12.14 -0.45
N ARG A 78 -1.09 12.68 0.64
CA ARG A 78 -1.83 13.95 0.63
C ARG A 78 -0.93 15.11 0.22
N ASP A 79 0.25 15.22 0.82
CA ASP A 79 1.26 16.22 0.46
C ASP A 79 1.63 16.12 -1.03
N LEU A 80 1.77 14.89 -1.55
CA LEU A 80 2.06 14.65 -2.96
C LEU A 80 0.91 15.07 -3.90
N ALA A 81 -0.34 14.86 -3.49
CA ALA A 81 -1.52 15.22 -4.27
C ALA A 81 -1.85 16.72 -4.25
N GLU A 82 -1.49 17.42 -3.17
CA GLU A 82 -1.78 18.85 -2.97
C GLU A 82 -0.64 19.77 -3.44
N SER A 83 0.62 19.32 -3.32
CA SER A 83 1.77 20.07 -3.84
C SER A 83 1.88 19.97 -5.36
N ASP A 84 2.80 20.72 -5.97
CA ASP A 84 3.22 20.52 -7.36
C ASP A 84 3.92 19.17 -7.58
N GLY A 85 4.03 18.35 -6.53
CA GLY A 85 4.65 17.03 -6.49
C GLY A 85 6.15 17.04 -6.78
N GLY A 86 6.78 18.21 -6.70
CA GLY A 86 8.22 18.39 -6.72
C GLY A 86 8.94 17.57 -7.80
N ASP A 87 9.90 16.76 -7.36
CA ASP A 87 10.69 15.90 -8.23
C ASP A 87 9.97 14.61 -8.63
N PHE A 88 8.86 14.26 -7.97
CA PHE A 88 8.13 13.02 -8.22
C PHE A 88 7.53 12.99 -9.62
N PHE A 89 6.64 13.94 -9.95
CA PHE A 89 6.01 13.97 -11.27
C PHE A 89 6.96 14.39 -12.39
N SER A 90 7.93 15.25 -12.09
CA SER A 90 8.92 15.71 -13.09
C SER A 90 9.90 14.61 -13.51
N LYS A 91 10.12 13.59 -12.66
CA LYS A 91 10.90 12.38 -12.98
C LYS A 91 10.06 11.27 -13.62
N GLN A 92 8.74 11.44 -13.74
CA GLN A 92 7.88 10.47 -14.39
C GLN A 92 7.79 10.74 -15.90
N PHE A 93 7.68 9.66 -16.66
CA PHE A 93 7.67 9.70 -18.11
C PHE A 93 6.65 8.75 -18.69
N VAL A 94 6.06 9.19 -19.80
CA VAL A 94 5.18 8.41 -20.65
C VAL A 94 5.98 7.86 -21.82
N ILE A 95 5.77 6.59 -22.15
CA ILE A 95 6.23 6.01 -23.41
C ILE A 95 5.04 5.92 -24.36
N LYS A 96 4.97 6.80 -25.35
CA LYS A 96 3.93 6.81 -26.40
C LYS A 96 4.59 6.68 -27.75
N LEU A 97 4.19 5.67 -28.54
CA LEU A 97 4.73 5.41 -29.89
C LEU A 97 6.27 5.32 -29.91
N GLY A 98 6.85 4.66 -28.90
CA GLY A 98 8.30 4.50 -28.76
C GLY A 98 9.06 5.74 -28.31
N ARG A 99 8.39 6.87 -28.07
CA ARG A 99 9.01 8.09 -27.56
C ARG A 99 8.75 8.26 -26.07
N ARG A 100 9.82 8.52 -25.33
CA ARG A 100 9.78 8.90 -23.92
C ARG A 100 9.58 10.41 -23.83
N ARG A 101 8.54 10.86 -23.12
CA ARG A 101 8.36 12.28 -22.79
C ARG A 101 7.94 12.45 -21.31
N PRO A 102 8.24 13.60 -20.69
CA PRO A 102 7.71 13.91 -19.36
C PRO A 102 6.18 13.90 -19.34
N LEU A 103 5.59 13.72 -18.16
CA LEU A 103 4.16 13.89 -17.96
C LEU A 103 3.73 15.32 -18.33
N GLN A 104 2.57 15.44 -18.96
CA GLN A 104 1.91 16.73 -19.21
C GLN A 104 1.05 17.12 -18.00
N ALA A 105 0.73 18.41 -17.86
CA ALA A 105 -0.01 18.94 -16.71
C ALA A 105 -1.35 18.22 -16.45
N ASN A 106 -2.08 17.84 -17.50
CA ASN A 106 -3.32 17.07 -17.38
C ASN A 106 -3.09 15.62 -16.90
N GLU A 107 -1.99 14.99 -17.33
CA GLU A 107 -1.61 13.64 -16.87
C GLU A 107 -1.17 13.69 -15.40
N ILE A 108 -0.42 14.74 -15.00
CA ILE A 108 -0.08 14.99 -13.59
C ILE A 108 -1.34 15.17 -12.75
N GLN A 109 -2.30 15.97 -13.22
CA GLN A 109 -3.56 16.16 -12.50
C GLN A 109 -4.34 14.85 -12.36
N THR A 110 -4.34 14.01 -13.40
CA THR A 110 -4.95 12.67 -13.35
C THR A 110 -4.28 11.80 -12.29
N GLU A 111 -2.95 11.79 -12.21
CA GLU A 111 -2.22 11.05 -11.18
C GLU A 111 -2.51 11.56 -9.77
N LYS A 112 -2.61 12.89 -9.57
CA LYS A 112 -3.02 13.49 -8.29
C LYS A 112 -4.41 13.05 -7.89
N ASP A 113 -5.36 13.02 -8.83
CA ASP A 113 -6.73 12.59 -8.56
C ASP A 113 -6.80 11.09 -8.22
N ASN A 114 -5.94 10.28 -8.82
CA ASN A 114 -5.80 8.87 -8.47
C ASN A 114 -5.17 8.67 -7.09
N ILE A 115 -4.19 9.49 -6.70
CA ILE A 115 -3.64 9.49 -5.35
C ILE A 115 -4.72 9.85 -4.33
N LYS A 116 -5.54 10.87 -4.58
CA LYS A 116 -6.69 11.22 -3.73
C LYS A 116 -7.65 10.04 -3.59
N TYR A 117 -7.96 9.39 -4.71
CA TYR A 117 -8.81 8.19 -4.70
C TYR A 117 -8.20 7.05 -3.87
N ALA A 118 -6.90 6.78 -4.01
CA ALA A 118 -6.20 5.78 -3.21
C ALA A 118 -6.23 6.10 -1.69
N ILE A 119 -6.10 7.38 -1.31
CA ILE A 119 -6.25 7.82 0.08
C ILE A 119 -7.66 7.52 0.61
N HIS A 120 -8.70 7.76 -0.20
CA HIS A 120 -10.08 7.41 0.19
C HIS A 120 -10.23 5.90 0.40
N VAL A 121 -9.72 5.06 -0.51
CA VAL A 121 -9.76 3.60 -0.36
C VAL A 121 -9.03 3.14 0.92
N LEU A 122 -7.86 3.73 1.22
CA LEU A 122 -7.13 3.44 2.46
C LEU A 122 -7.92 3.86 3.71
N ALA A 123 -8.51 5.05 3.71
CA ALA A 123 -9.31 5.54 4.82
C ALA A 123 -10.54 4.66 5.06
N ASP A 124 -11.27 4.29 4.00
CA ASP A 124 -12.44 3.41 4.10
C ASP A 124 -12.05 2.03 4.63
N PHE A 125 -10.92 1.48 4.18
CA PHE A 125 -10.42 0.18 4.64
C PHE A 125 -10.00 0.21 6.12
N LEU A 126 -9.20 1.21 6.51
CA LEU A 126 -8.66 1.32 7.87
C LEU A 126 -9.75 1.69 8.89
N ASN A 127 -10.68 2.58 8.52
CA ASN A 127 -11.79 2.97 9.40
C ASN A 127 -12.92 1.93 9.43
N GLY A 128 -13.18 1.24 8.32
CA GLY A 128 -14.16 0.15 8.24
C GLY A 128 -13.74 -1.10 9.02
N GLY A 129 -12.44 -1.33 9.20
CA GLY A 129 -11.90 -2.41 10.04
C GLY A 129 -12.16 -2.25 11.55
N ALA A 130 -12.46 -1.03 12.01
CA ALA A 130 -12.76 -0.77 13.42
C ALA A 130 -14.11 -1.37 13.90
N HIS A 131 -14.96 -1.86 12.98
CA HIS A 131 -16.25 -2.46 13.30
C HIS A 131 -16.27 -4.00 13.27
N THR A 132 -15.14 -4.67 13.07
CA THR A 132 -15.11 -6.14 12.93
C THR A 132 -14.10 -6.83 13.86
N MET A 133 -13.99 -6.36 15.10
CA MET A 133 -13.18 -7.01 16.15
C MET A 133 -13.96 -7.15 17.47
N ASP A 134 -15.28 -7.28 17.40
CA ASP A 134 -16.13 -7.53 18.57
C ASP A 134 -17.16 -8.62 18.26
N LEU A 135 -16.68 -9.85 18.08
CA LEU A 135 -17.50 -11.05 18.22
C LEU A 135 -16.77 -12.02 19.15
N ILE A 136 -17.09 -11.86 20.42
CA ILE A 136 -16.96 -12.91 21.43
C ILE A 136 -17.73 -14.15 20.91
N PRO A 137 -17.17 -15.37 21.00
CA PRO A 137 -17.83 -16.57 20.50
C PRO A 137 -19.04 -16.92 21.36
N SER A 138 -20.20 -17.12 20.75
CA SER A 138 -21.27 -17.93 21.33
C SER A 138 -21.46 -19.18 20.47
N ASP A 139 -21.34 -20.32 21.13
CA ASP A 139 -21.45 -21.67 20.61
C ASP A 139 -22.73 -21.89 19.78
N SER A 140 -22.58 -22.52 18.59
CA SER A 140 -23.39 -23.67 18.08
C SER A 140 -23.11 -23.93 16.59
N SER A 141 -22.71 -25.16 16.27
CA SER A 141 -22.43 -25.75 14.93
C SER A 141 -23.71 -26.23 14.18
N PRO A 142 -23.68 -26.80 12.94
CA PRO A 142 -22.63 -26.94 11.92
C PRO A 142 -23.03 -26.71 10.41
N ALA A 143 -22.00 -26.62 9.53
CA ALA A 143 -21.89 -27.10 8.11
C ALA A 143 -22.05 -26.10 6.89
N PRO A 144 -21.48 -26.39 5.68
CA PRO A 144 -20.40 -25.61 5.00
C PRO A 144 -20.70 -25.34 3.48
N PRO A 145 -19.73 -25.06 2.55
CA PRO A 145 -18.40 -24.44 2.63
C PRO A 145 -18.33 -23.15 1.77
N HIS A 146 -17.76 -22.07 2.28
CA HIS A 146 -17.26 -21.00 1.41
C HIS A 146 -15.81 -20.70 1.75
N ALA A 147 -15.04 -20.55 0.68
CA ALA A 147 -13.60 -20.43 0.65
C ALA A 147 -13.09 -19.21 1.44
N THR A 148 -12.96 -19.40 2.76
CA THR A 148 -12.26 -18.47 3.63
C THR A 148 -11.04 -19.22 4.14
N GLY A 149 -9.92 -19.05 3.47
CA GLY A 149 -8.71 -19.72 3.88
C GLY A 149 -7.53 -19.23 3.09
N HIS A 150 -6.92 -18.11 3.53
CA HIS A 150 -5.46 -18.00 3.54
C HIS A 150 -4.86 -16.73 4.17
N ILE A 151 -5.62 -15.85 4.83
CA ILE A 151 -5.05 -14.56 5.32
C ILE A 151 -5.09 -14.41 6.86
N ASP A 152 -5.88 -15.22 7.57
CA ASP A 152 -6.03 -15.09 9.03
C ASP A 152 -4.74 -15.37 9.83
N HIS A 153 -3.73 -16.01 9.22
CA HIS A 153 -2.46 -16.33 9.89
C HIS A 153 -1.43 -15.19 9.89
N LEU A 154 -1.66 -14.08 9.19
CA LEU A 154 -0.66 -13.01 9.00
C LEU A 154 -0.72 -11.87 10.04
N VAL A 155 -1.80 -11.76 10.81
CA VAL A 155 -2.13 -10.58 11.65
C VAL A 155 -1.21 -10.41 12.87
N GLY A 156 -0.49 -11.45 13.30
CA GLY A 156 0.29 -11.44 14.54
C GLY A 156 1.68 -10.78 14.48
N TRP A 157 2.27 -10.54 13.30
CA TRP A 157 3.74 -10.39 13.21
C TRP A 157 4.26 -8.94 13.18
N CYS A 158 3.50 -7.95 12.71
CA CYS A 158 4.02 -6.57 12.59
C CYS A 158 4.39 -5.89 13.93
N ARG A 159 4.03 -6.49 15.08
CA ARG A 159 4.28 -5.92 16.42
C ARG A 159 5.70 -6.10 16.98
N ARG A 160 6.62 -6.80 16.29
CA ARG A 160 7.91 -7.21 16.91
C ARG A 160 9.18 -6.77 16.16
N ARG A 161 9.38 -5.47 15.96
CA ARG A 161 10.75 -4.91 15.88
C ARG A 161 10.81 -3.61 16.67
N LYS A 162 11.31 -3.69 17.92
CA LYS A 162 11.87 -2.52 18.60
C LYS A 162 13.13 -2.09 17.83
N PRO A 163 13.38 -0.78 17.65
CA PRO A 163 14.71 -0.31 17.29
C PRO A 163 15.62 -0.48 18.51
N ASP A 164 16.63 -1.35 18.41
CA ASP A 164 17.72 -1.35 19.39
C ASP A 164 18.54 -0.08 19.18
N GLY A 165 18.52 0.79 20.18
CA GLY A 165 19.31 2.00 20.22
C GLY A 165 20.77 1.70 20.55
N LYS A 166 21.67 2.39 19.85
CA LYS A 166 22.97 2.78 20.39
C LYS A 166 23.27 4.21 19.96
N PRO A 167 23.39 5.18 20.88
CA PRO A 167 24.06 6.44 20.60
C PRO A 167 25.57 6.23 20.84
N GLU A 168 26.39 6.32 19.80
CA GLU A 168 27.83 6.55 19.98
C GLU A 168 28.09 8.05 19.94
N GLN A 169 28.55 8.55 21.09
CA GLN A 169 28.99 9.91 21.33
C GLN A 169 30.17 10.25 20.41
N LYS A 170 30.10 11.38 19.72
CA LYS A 170 31.29 12.03 19.19
C LYS A 170 32.00 12.73 20.34
N GLN A 171 33.20 12.29 20.68
CA GLN A 171 34.15 13.08 21.44
C GLN A 171 34.94 13.95 20.47
N GLU A 172 34.88 15.27 20.68
CA GLU A 172 35.86 16.22 20.17
C GLU A 172 37.20 16.01 20.87
N VAL A 173 38.30 16.05 20.09
CA VAL A 173 39.56 16.72 20.43
C VAL A 173 40.15 17.28 19.14
#